data_AF-A0AAD6GSE2-F1
#
_entry.id   AF-A0AAD6GSE2-F1
#
_cell.length_a   1.000
_cell.length_b   1.000
_cell.length_c   1.000
_cell.angle_alpha   90.00
_cell.angle_beta   90.00
_cell.angle_gamma   90.00
#
_symmetry.space_group_name_H-M   'P 1'
#
loop_
_entity.id
_entity.type
_entity.pdbx_description
1 polymer ?
#
loop_
_entity_poly.entity_id
_entity_poly.type
_entity_poly.pdbx_seq_one_letter_code
_entity_poly.pdbx_strand_id
1 'polypeptide(L)' 'MLLFRNEAEVDEWCSTRGIPKGDVRPIEQIWNFATEWYGRHADEDWTKWTLSDAVEMFRRHDLTGPTWSIGDNAGRF' A
#
# COMPACT_ATOMS: atom_id res chain seq x y z
N MET A 1 -10.25 -2.45 0.29
CA MET A 1 -9.26 -3.54 0.35
C MET A 1 -10.02 -4.85 0.43
N LEU A 2 -9.70 -5.82 -0.44
CA LEU A 2 -10.29 -7.16 -0.40
C LEU A 2 -9.22 -8.14 0.11
N LEU A 3 -9.64 -9.19 0.82
CA LEU A 3 -8.76 -10.25 1.31
C LEU A 3 -9.13 -11.56 0.63
N PHE A 4 -8.10 -12.29 0.20
CA PHE A 4 -8.21 -13.58 -0.46
C PHE A 4 -7.24 -14.56 0.21
N ARG A 5 -7.53 -15.86 0.14
CA ARG A 5 -6.65 -16.87 0.73
C ARG A 5 -5.31 -16.95 0.00
N ASN A 6 -5.32 -16.75 -1.30
CA ASN A 6 -4.14 -16.78 -2.16
C ASN A 6 -4.41 -15.99 -3.46
N GLU A 7 -3.39 -15.87 -4.29
CA GLU A 7 -3.46 -15.10 -5.53
C GLU A 7 -4.38 -15.72 -6.61
N ALA A 8 -4.55 -17.04 -6.61
CA ALA A 8 -5.43 -17.72 -7.58
C ALA A 8 -6.91 -17.36 -7.37
N GLU A 9 -7.33 -17.14 -6.12
CA GLU A 9 -8.68 -16.63 -5.84
C GLU A 9 -8.88 -15.20 -6.34
N VAL A 10 -7.82 -14.38 -6.38
CA VAL A 10 -7.87 -13.04 -6.99
C VAL A 10 -8.09 -13.16 -8.50
N ASP A 11 -7.34 -14.05 -9.16
CA ASP A 11 -7.45 -14.30 -10.60
C ASP A 11 -8.86 -14.75 -11.00
N GLU A 12 -9.40 -15.74 -10.28
CA GLU A 12 -10.76 -16.24 -10.50
C GLU A 12 -11.81 -15.14 -10.30
N TRP A 13 -11.68 -14.36 -9.23
CA TRP A 13 -12.62 -13.28 -8.90
C TRP A 13 -12.61 -12.18 -9.97
N CYS A 14 -11.43 -11.77 -10.44
CA CYS A 14 -11.27 -10.80 -11.52
C CYS A 14 -11.85 -11.32 -12.84
N SER A 15 -11.52 -12.57 -13.20
CA SER A 15 -12.00 -13.22 -14.43
C SER A 15 -13.54 -13.31 -14.47
N THR A 16 -14.15 -13.79 -13.38
CA THR A 16 -15.61 -13.95 -13.26
C THR A 16 -16.36 -12.63 -13.41
N ARG A 17 -15.73 -11.52 -13.04
CA ARG A 17 -16.33 -10.18 -13.06
C ARG A 17 -15.93 -9.35 -14.28
N GLY A 18 -15.05 -9.88 -15.15
CA GLY A 18 -14.56 -9.16 -16.33
C GLY A 18 -13.78 -7.88 -15.99
N ILE A 19 -13.06 -7.87 -14.86
CA ILE A 19 -12.28 -6.70 -14.40
C ILE A 19 -10.77 -7.00 -14.43
N PRO A 20 -9.92 -6.01 -14.74
CA PRO A 20 -8.47 -6.18 -14.67
C PRO A 20 -7.99 -6.51 -13.25
N LYS A 21 -6.96 -7.35 -13.15
CA LYS A 21 -6.26 -7.61 -11.89
C LYS A 21 -5.49 -6.35 -11.46
N GLY A 22 -5.70 -5.94 -10.21
CA GLY A 22 -4.96 -4.83 -9.59
C GLY A 22 -3.67 -5.28 -8.91
N ASP A 23 -3.12 -4.42 -8.05
CA ASP A 23 -1.98 -4.76 -7.18
C ASP A 23 -2.41 -5.80 -6.14
N VAL A 24 -1.66 -6.90 -6.05
CA VAL A 24 -1.87 -7.98 -5.09
C VAL A 24 -0.63 -8.07 -4.21
N ARG A 25 -0.84 -8.04 -2.89
CA ARG A 25 0.24 -8.08 -1.90
C ARG A 25 -0.03 -9.13 -0.83
N PRO A 26 1.01 -9.82 -0.34
CA PRO A 26 0.90 -10.60 0.88
C PRO A 26 0.37 -9.74 2.03
N ILE A 27 -0.57 -10.28 2.81
CA ILE A 27 -1.15 -9.54 3.94
C ILE A 27 -0.08 -9.12 4.96
N GLU A 28 0.94 -9.94 5.16
CA GLU A 28 2.07 -9.66 6.05
C GLU A 28 2.88 -8.44 5.57
N GLN A 29 3.09 -8.29 4.26
CA GLN A 29 3.80 -7.14 3.70
C GLN A 29 3.03 -5.83 3.99
N ILE A 30 1.72 -5.84 3.76
CA ILE A 30 0.86 -4.67 4.04
C ILE A 30 0.77 -4.39 5.54
N TRP A 31 0.74 -5.44 6.38
CA TRP A 31 0.72 -5.30 7.83
C TRP A 31 2.01 -4.66 8.38
N ASN A 32 3.16 -5.08 7.87
CA ASN A 32 4.46 -4.52 8.25
C ASN A 32 4.55 -3.04 7.86
N PHE A 33 4.10 -2.70 6.65
CA PHE A 33 3.99 -1.30 6.22
C PHE A 33 3.04 -0.49 7.12
N ALA A 34 1.85 -1.02 7.42
CA ALA A 34 0.86 -0.34 8.23
C ALA A 34 1.37 -0.07 9.66
N THR A 35 2.15 -0.99 10.23
CA THR A 35 2.75 -0.83 11.55
C THR A 35 3.71 0.36 11.59
N GLU A 36 4.52 0.58 10.55
CA GLU A 36 5.38 1.76 10.46
C GLU A 36 4.57 3.02 10.16
N TRP A 37 3.68 2.96 9.17
CA TRP A 37 2.91 4.10 8.70
C TRP A 37 2.05 4.71 9.80
N TYR A 38 1.29 3.87 10.52
CA TYR A 38 0.36 4.29 11.55
C TYR A 38 0.94 4.24 12.96
N GLY A 39 2.08 3.59 13.18
CA GLY A 39 2.60 3.27 14.51
C GLY A 39 2.83 4.48 15.43
N ARG A 40 3.08 5.65 14.83
CA ARG A 40 3.30 6.91 15.53
C ARG A 40 2.11 7.86 15.52
N HIS A 41 1.01 7.53 14.85
CA HIS A 41 -0.12 8.46 14.70
C HIS A 41 -0.80 8.84 16.03
N ALA A 42 -0.56 8.08 17.10
CA ALA A 42 -1.06 8.38 18.43
C ALA A 42 -0.08 9.23 19.28
N ASP A 43 1.14 9.47 18.79
CA ASP A 43 2.12 10.30 19.50
C ASP A 43 1.67 11.76 19.47
N GLU A 44 1.77 12.48 20.60
CA GLU A 44 1.36 13.89 20.70
C GLU A 44 2.16 14.82 19.78
N ASP A 45 3.42 14.45 19.49
CA ASP A 45 4.33 15.18 18.61
C ASP A 45 4.31 14.69 17.16
N TRP A 46 3.41 13.76 16.83
CA TRP A 46 3.34 13.23 15.48
C TRP A 46 2.98 14.29 14.45
N THR A 47 3.74 14.31 13.37
CA THR A 47 3.47 15.13 12.18
C THR A 47 3.25 14.25 10.97
N LYS A 48 2.38 14.70 10.05
CA LYS A 48 2.13 14.04 8.77
C LYS A 48 3.43 13.75 8.00
N TRP A 49 3.50 12.58 7.40
CA TRP A 49 4.58 12.17 6.51
C TRP A 49 4.71 13.12 5.31
N THR A 50 5.93 13.51 4.97
CA THR A 50 6.18 14.20 3.71
C THR A 50 6.07 13.23 2.53
N LEU A 51 5.98 13.75 1.31
CA LEU A 51 6.02 12.92 0.11
C LEU A 51 7.31 12.08 0.05
N SER A 52 8.45 12.68 0.42
CA SER A 52 9.73 11.96 0.44
C SER A 52 9.73 10.84 1.48
N ASP A 53 9.13 11.06 2.66
CA ASP A 53 9.02 10.03 3.69
C ASP A 53 8.15 8.87 3.19
N ALA A 54 7.01 9.18 2.57
CA ALA A 54 6.10 8.18 2.03
C ALA A 54 6.76 7.31 0.94
N VAL A 55 7.45 7.95 -0.02
CA VAL A 55 8.17 7.24 -1.09
C VAL A 55 9.27 6.34 -0.52
N GLU A 56 10.03 6.82 0.47
CA GLU A 56 11.08 6.03 1.11
C GLU A 56 10.50 4.88 1.96
N MET A 57 9.35 5.08 2.61
CA MET A 57 8.63 4.00 3.28
C MET A 57 8.18 2.92 2.29
N PHE A 58 7.56 3.30 1.17
CA PHE A 58 7.15 2.33 0.16
C PHE A 58 8.33 1.51 -0.35
N ARG A 59 9.45 2.18 -0.63
CA ARG A 59 10.69 1.53 -1.07
C ARG A 59 11.21 0.52 -0.03
N ARG A 60 11.22 0.88 1.25
CA ARG A 60 11.70 -0.01 2.33
C ARG A 60 10.79 -1.21 2.59
N HIS A 61 9.50 -1.09 2.26
CA HIS A 61 8.53 -2.18 2.36
C HIS A 61 8.33 -2.96 1.06
N ASP A 62 9.19 -2.78 0.05
CA ASP A 62 9.08 -3.39 -1.29
C ASP A 62 7.71 -3.15 -1.97
N LEU A 63 7.07 -2.03 -1.63
CA LEU A 63 5.81 -1.57 -2.21
C LEU A 63 6.12 -0.77 -3.48
N THR A 64 6.16 -1.49 -4.59
CA THR A 64 6.61 -0.98 -5.89
C THR A 64 5.53 -1.09 -6.96
N GLY A 65 5.73 -0.42 -8.11
CA GLY A 65 4.80 -0.46 -9.23
C GLY A 65 3.80 0.71 -9.24
N PRO A 66 2.86 0.72 -10.20
CA PRO A 66 2.02 1.89 -10.48
C PRO A 66 1.14 2.34 -9.31
N THR A 67 0.66 1.40 -8.50
CA THR A 67 -0.16 1.69 -7.31
C THR A 67 0.59 2.47 -6.23
N TRP A 68 1.90 2.28 -6.13
CA TRP A 68 2.76 2.87 -5.11
C TRP A 68 3.64 4.00 -5.68
N SER A 69 3.51 4.29 -6.97
CA SER A 69 4.24 5.37 -7.63
C SER A 69 3.48 6.68 -7.44
N ILE A 70 3.96 7.54 -6.54
CA ILE A 70 3.41 8.89 -6.36
C ILE A 70 4.31 9.87 -7.12
N GLY A 71 3.71 10.70 -7.99
CA GLY A 71 4.42 11.76 -8.71
C GLY A 71 4.55 13.05 -7.90
N ASP A 72 5.47 13.93 -8.32
CA ASP A 72 5.82 15.23 -7.69
C ASP A 72 4.70 16.28 -7.60
N ASN A 73 3.44 15.92 -7.89
CA ASN A 73 2.35 16.87 -7.73
C ASN A 73 2.11 17.10 -6.25
N ALA A 74 2.53 18.28 -5.79
CA ALA A 74 2.57 18.80 -4.42
C ALA A 74 1.19 18.87 -3.71
N GLY A 75 0.48 17.75 -3.63
CA GLY A 75 -0.75 17.55 -2.88
C GLY A 75 -0.49 16.65 -1.68
N ARG A 76 -0.56 17.25 -0.49
CA ARG A 76 -0.24 16.70 0.84
C ARG A 76 -0.93 15.36 1.15
N PHE A 77 -0.21 14.47 1.86
CA PHE A 77 -0.78 13.34 2.61
C PHE A 77 -1.13 13.74 4.05
#